data_AF-A0A917M5P0-F1
#
_entry.id   AF-A0A917M5P0-F1
#
_cell.length_a   1.000
_cell.length_b   1.000
_cell.length_c   1.000
_cell.angle_alpha   90.00
_cell.angle_beta   90.00
_cell.angle_gamma   90.00
#
_symmetry.space_group_name_H-M   'P 1'
#
loop_
_entity.id
_entity.type
_entity.pdbx_description
1 polymer ?
#
loop_
_entity_poly.entity_id
_entity_poly.type
_entity_poly.pdbx_seq_one_letter_code
_entity_poly.pdbx_strand_id
1 'polypeptide(L)'
;MKKWGFLLVLLLCLVLTFLYNGSFFESKADLPNVEVQKYDQSKDKRASGNSQQKDITEEQIYQGNLLLVNSKYPVHPESITSDVVDLFKHSELVNGFGLLDRTYLSENLVRKFSAMMAAAEKEGVSDFFITSGFRDFDAQRKLYQEKGSAYALPAGYSEHNLGLSLDVGTTQMAMAEAPEGKWIEQNAWKFGFILRYPENKTDITGIQYEPWHIRYVGLPHSAIMKEKGFVLEEYLAYLKEKKKISAKVKGEKYIISYYRFSENMTIRIPENHEYEISGDNMVGVIVTVYE
;
A
#
# COMPACT_ATOMS: atom_id res chain seq x y z
N MET A 1 61.14 -0.40 16.74
CA MET A 1 60.17 0.47 16.02
C MET A 1 59.13 -0.38 15.27
N LYS A 2 58.26 -1.14 15.95
CA LYS A 2 57.25 -2.01 15.28
C LYS A 2 55.94 -2.20 16.07
N LYS A 3 55.64 -1.33 17.06
CA LYS A 3 54.40 -1.43 17.88
C LYS A 3 53.38 -0.32 17.61
N TRP A 4 53.77 0.74 16.90
CA TRP A 4 52.88 1.88 16.60
C TRP A 4 52.09 1.69 15.30
N GLY A 5 52.59 0.89 14.35
CA GLY A 5 51.88 0.62 13.09
C GLY A 5 50.60 -0.21 13.28
N PHE A 6 50.58 -1.12 14.27
CA PHE A 6 49.43 -1.99 14.52
C PHE A 6 48.25 -1.23 15.15
N LEU A 7 48.52 -0.25 16.01
CA LEU A 7 47.51 0.64 16.60
C LEU A 7 46.90 1.58 15.55
N LEU A 8 47.69 2.05 14.59
CA LEU A 8 47.22 2.91 13.50
C LEU A 8 46.27 2.18 12.54
N VAL A 9 46.55 0.91 12.23
CA VAL A 9 45.67 0.07 11.38
C VAL A 9 44.35 -0.25 12.10
N LEU A 10 44.40 -0.56 13.40
CA LEU A 10 43.20 -0.84 14.19
C LEU A 10 42.29 0.40 14.33
N LEU A 11 42.88 1.59 14.49
CA LEU A 11 42.12 2.85 14.51
C LEU A 11 41.52 3.16 13.14
N LEU A 12 42.24 2.88 12.05
CA LEU A 12 41.73 3.06 10.68
C LEU A 12 40.58 2.10 10.38
N CYS A 13 40.66 0.84 10.83
CA CYS A 13 39.59 -0.14 10.71
C CYS A 13 38.36 0.26 11.56
N LEU A 14 38.56 0.78 12.77
CA LEU A 14 37.48 1.27 13.62
C LEU A 14 36.79 2.50 13.00
N VAL A 15 37.55 3.45 12.45
CA VAL A 15 37.02 4.61 11.73
C VAL A 15 36.31 4.19 10.44
N LEU A 16 36.84 3.21 9.69
CA LEU A 16 36.17 2.65 8.51
C LEU A 16 34.89 1.90 8.89
N THR A 17 34.86 1.14 9.98
CA THR A 17 33.61 0.53 10.48
C THR A 17 32.64 1.58 11.03
N PHE A 18 33.12 2.70 11.57
CA PHE A 18 32.26 3.80 12.03
C PHE A 18 31.73 4.63 10.85
N LEU A 19 32.47 4.72 9.74
CA LEU A 19 32.02 5.33 8.49
C LEU A 19 31.11 4.39 7.69
N TYR A 20 31.33 3.07 7.75
CA TYR A 20 30.49 2.06 7.08
C TYR A 20 29.20 1.78 7.86
N ASN A 21 29.23 1.72 9.19
CA ASN A 21 28.03 1.65 10.04
C ASN A 21 27.40 3.04 10.28
N GLY A 22 28.13 4.12 10.01
CA GLY A 22 27.65 5.51 10.15
C GLY A 22 26.66 5.94 9.07
N SER A 23 26.47 5.13 8.02
CA SER A 23 25.42 5.33 7.01
C SER A 23 24.12 4.55 7.30
N PHE A 24 24.01 3.87 8.44
CA PHE A 24 22.74 3.33 8.94
C PHE A 24 22.13 4.23 10.01
N PHE A 25 22.29 5.55 9.88
CA PHE A 25 21.28 6.47 10.35
C PHE A 25 20.26 6.57 9.24
N GLU A 26 19.19 5.77 9.37
CA GLU A 26 17.94 5.99 8.66
C GLU A 26 17.57 7.46 8.89
N SER A 27 17.88 8.28 7.89
CA SER A 27 17.50 9.67 7.90
C SER A 27 15.98 9.67 8.04
N LYS A 28 15.46 10.21 9.15
CA LYS A 28 14.09 10.73 9.25
C LYS A 28 13.95 11.90 8.27
N ALA A 29 14.22 11.67 6.99
CA ALA A 29 14.01 12.59 5.91
C ALA A 29 12.50 12.69 5.73
N ASP A 30 11.92 13.71 6.38
CA ASP A 30 10.60 14.26 6.12
C ASP A 30 9.50 13.20 5.94
N LEU A 31 9.25 12.40 6.97
CA LEU A 31 7.89 11.88 7.16
C LEU A 31 7.01 13.12 7.40
N PRO A 32 6.10 13.51 6.48
CA PRO A 32 5.17 14.60 6.73
C PRO A 32 4.38 14.22 7.97
N ASN A 33 4.44 15.03 9.03
CA ASN A 33 3.84 14.81 10.35
C ASN A 33 2.63 13.86 10.33
N VAL A 34 2.86 12.53 10.39
CA VAL A 34 1.80 11.53 10.43
C VAL A 34 1.43 11.34 11.89
N GLU A 35 0.51 12.17 12.37
CA GLU A 35 0.05 12.09 13.76
C GLU A 35 -1.15 11.17 13.86
N VAL A 36 -0.94 9.94 14.32
CA VAL A 36 -2.02 8.98 14.58
C VAL A 36 -2.38 9.01 16.06
N GLN A 37 -3.62 9.38 16.36
CA GLN A 37 -4.10 9.48 17.74
C GLN A 37 -5.36 8.63 17.94
N LYS A 38 -5.55 8.13 19.16
CA LYS A 38 -6.85 7.57 19.57
C LYS A 38 -7.89 8.68 19.44
N TYR A 39 -9.02 8.37 18.83
CA TYR A 39 -10.08 9.37 18.68
C TYR A 39 -10.69 9.71 20.04
N ASP A 40 -10.70 10.99 20.39
CA ASP A 40 -11.35 11.50 21.59
C ASP A 40 -12.87 11.56 21.40
N GLN A 41 -13.58 10.60 21.99
CA GLN A 41 -15.05 10.50 21.91
C GLN A 41 -15.78 11.73 22.48
N SER A 42 -15.12 12.57 23.29
CA SER A 42 -15.74 13.81 23.78
C SER A 42 -15.95 14.84 22.66
N LYS A 43 -15.24 14.70 21.53
CA LYS A 43 -15.41 15.53 20.33
C LYS A 43 -16.69 15.21 19.57
N ASP A 44 -17.23 14.00 19.69
CA ASP A 44 -18.50 13.62 19.05
C ASP A 44 -19.68 14.45 19.61
N LYS A 45 -19.60 14.93 20.86
CA LYS A 45 -20.63 15.81 21.46
C LYS A 45 -20.57 17.27 20.98
N ARG A 46 -19.44 17.70 20.40
CA ARG A 46 -19.26 19.06 19.84
C ARG A 46 -19.49 19.12 18.34
N ALA A 47 -19.47 17.98 17.64
CA ALA A 47 -19.80 17.88 16.23
C ALA A 47 -21.33 18.03 16.04
N SER A 48 -21.81 19.27 16.13
CA SER A 48 -23.18 19.69 15.84
C SER A 48 -23.39 19.86 14.31
N GLY A 49 -22.75 19.03 13.50
CA GLY A 49 -22.97 19.00 12.05
C GLY A 49 -24.14 18.09 11.71
N ASN A 50 -24.86 18.40 10.64
CA ASN A 50 -25.81 17.45 10.09
C ASN A 50 -25.08 16.15 9.67
N SER A 51 -25.77 15.02 9.73
CA SER A 51 -25.22 13.72 9.35
C SER A 51 -26.25 12.94 8.54
N GLN A 52 -25.81 12.31 7.46
CA GLN A 52 -26.62 11.39 6.69
C GLN A 52 -26.49 9.96 7.23
N GLN A 53 -27.57 9.18 7.12
CA GLN A 53 -27.52 7.74 7.34
C GLN A 53 -27.21 7.04 6.02
N LYS A 54 -26.25 6.13 6.08
CA LYS A 54 -25.88 5.28 4.95
C LYS A 54 -26.10 3.82 5.34
N ASP A 55 -26.94 3.14 4.57
CA ASP A 55 -27.14 1.71 4.68
C ASP A 55 -25.91 0.97 4.18
N ILE A 56 -25.47 -0.03 4.95
CA ILE A 56 -24.35 -0.90 4.59
C ILE A 56 -24.94 -2.26 4.23
N THR A 57 -24.64 -2.73 3.02
CA THR A 57 -24.99 -4.07 2.54
C THR A 57 -23.87 -5.05 2.85
N GLU A 58 -24.16 -6.36 2.81
CA GLU A 58 -23.15 -7.39 2.99
C GLU A 58 -22.08 -7.34 1.88
N GLU A 59 -22.48 -7.05 0.64
CA GLU A 59 -21.59 -6.86 -0.51
C GLU A 59 -20.50 -5.81 -0.26
N GLN A 60 -20.78 -4.79 0.57
CA GLN A 60 -19.82 -3.74 0.90
C GLN A 60 -18.58 -4.26 1.64
N ILE A 61 -18.67 -5.42 2.31
CA ILE A 61 -17.52 -6.11 2.95
C ILE A 61 -16.46 -6.52 1.90
N TYR A 62 -16.90 -6.71 0.66
CA TYR A 62 -16.08 -7.21 -0.43
C TYR A 62 -15.69 -6.13 -1.43
N GLN A 63 -16.00 -4.85 -1.19
CA GLN A 63 -15.70 -3.72 -2.08
C GLN A 63 -14.75 -2.71 -1.43
N GLY A 64 -13.90 -2.07 -2.22
CA GLY A 64 -13.06 -0.94 -1.78
C GLY A 64 -11.56 -1.22 -1.74
N ASN A 65 -10.79 -0.27 -1.20
CA ASN A 65 -9.33 -0.26 -1.32
C ASN A 65 -8.58 -1.11 -0.27
N LEU A 66 -9.23 -1.46 0.85
CA LEU A 66 -8.63 -2.13 2.01
C LEU A 66 -8.94 -3.63 2.11
N LEU A 67 -9.35 -4.23 0.99
CA LEU A 67 -9.65 -5.67 0.92
C LEU A 67 -8.38 -6.49 1.19
N LEU A 68 -8.43 -7.34 2.22
CA LEU A 68 -7.37 -8.30 2.50
C LEU A 68 -7.56 -9.54 1.63
N VAL A 69 -6.67 -9.74 0.67
CA VAL A 69 -6.61 -10.96 -0.12
C VAL A 69 -5.29 -11.66 0.16
N ASN A 70 -5.40 -12.93 0.55
CA ASN A 70 -4.27 -13.80 0.85
C ASN A 70 -4.76 -15.26 0.85
N SER A 71 -3.93 -16.21 1.27
CA SER A 71 -4.25 -17.65 1.31
C SER A 71 -5.50 -18.03 2.12
N LYS A 72 -6.02 -17.15 2.97
CA LYS A 72 -7.22 -17.38 3.80
C LYS A 72 -8.47 -16.67 3.27
N TYR A 73 -8.30 -15.51 2.66
CA TYR A 73 -9.40 -14.63 2.24
C TYR A 73 -9.32 -14.45 0.71
N PRO A 74 -10.19 -15.13 -0.06
CA PRO A 74 -10.18 -15.05 -1.51
C PRO A 74 -10.81 -13.74 -2.02
N VAL A 75 -10.64 -13.50 -3.31
CA VAL A 75 -11.34 -12.48 -4.07
C VAL A 75 -12.78 -12.91 -4.31
N HIS A 76 -13.70 -11.97 -4.15
CA HIS A 76 -15.10 -12.11 -4.52
C HIS A 76 -15.37 -11.35 -5.84
N PRO A 77 -16.42 -11.72 -6.62
CA PRO A 77 -16.77 -10.98 -7.83
C PRO A 77 -16.94 -9.46 -7.60
N GLU A 78 -17.49 -9.09 -6.46
CA GLU A 78 -17.72 -7.70 -6.03
C GLU A 78 -16.42 -6.96 -5.69
N SER A 79 -15.32 -7.68 -5.49
CA SER A 79 -14.00 -7.13 -5.13
C SER A 79 -13.21 -6.58 -6.31
N ILE A 80 -13.63 -6.87 -7.54
CA ILE A 80 -12.91 -6.48 -8.74
C ILE A 80 -13.24 -5.03 -9.06
N THR A 81 -12.23 -4.17 -9.18
CA THR A 81 -12.41 -2.77 -9.59
C THR A 81 -13.08 -2.68 -10.96
N SER A 82 -14.09 -1.83 -11.11
CA SER A 82 -14.86 -1.72 -12.35
C SER A 82 -14.19 -0.86 -13.44
N ASP A 83 -13.17 -0.08 -13.10
CA ASP A 83 -12.49 0.88 -13.97
C ASP A 83 -11.19 0.34 -14.58
N VAL A 84 -11.08 -0.98 -14.73
CA VAL A 84 -9.90 -1.62 -15.35
C VAL A 84 -9.87 -1.36 -16.85
N VAL A 85 -8.79 -0.75 -17.33
CA VAL A 85 -8.58 -0.39 -18.74
C VAL A 85 -7.32 -1.06 -19.31
N ASP A 86 -7.29 -1.26 -20.63
CA ASP A 86 -6.13 -1.76 -21.37
C ASP A 86 -5.15 -0.61 -21.67
N LEU A 87 -4.04 -0.53 -20.93
CA LEU A 87 -3.14 0.63 -21.01
C LEU A 87 -2.46 0.79 -22.37
N PHE A 88 -2.40 -0.26 -23.19
CA PHE A 88 -1.87 -0.16 -24.57
C PHE A 88 -2.78 0.67 -25.47
N LYS A 89 -4.06 0.82 -25.12
CA LYS A 89 -5.04 1.62 -25.85
C LYS A 89 -5.17 3.05 -25.30
N HIS A 90 -4.50 3.34 -24.19
CA HIS A 90 -4.63 4.58 -23.43
C HIS A 90 -3.25 5.18 -23.13
N SER A 91 -2.51 5.53 -24.19
CA SER A 91 -1.15 6.08 -24.04
C SER A 91 -1.12 7.39 -23.27
N GLU A 92 -2.24 8.13 -23.22
CA GLU A 92 -2.40 9.33 -22.40
C GLU A 92 -2.32 9.08 -20.88
N LEU A 93 -2.53 7.84 -20.44
CA LEU A 93 -2.41 7.45 -19.03
C LEU A 93 -0.98 7.02 -18.66
N VAL A 94 -0.18 6.61 -19.65
CA VAL A 94 1.17 6.10 -19.47
C VAL A 94 2.16 7.27 -19.48
N ASN A 95 2.48 7.79 -18.30
CA ASN A 95 3.34 8.96 -18.15
C ASN A 95 4.37 8.75 -17.03
N GLY A 96 5.66 8.90 -17.37
CA GLY A 96 6.79 8.70 -16.43
C GLY A 96 7.20 7.24 -16.22
N PHE A 97 6.61 6.29 -16.94
CA PHE A 97 6.93 4.86 -16.89
C PHE A 97 6.62 4.17 -18.23
N GLY A 98 7.18 2.98 -18.44
CA GLY A 98 6.91 2.13 -19.59
C GLY A 98 6.00 0.93 -19.26
N LEU A 99 5.57 0.22 -20.31
CA LEU A 99 4.86 -1.06 -20.19
C LEU A 99 5.70 -2.13 -20.89
N LEU A 100 5.98 -3.26 -20.22
CA LEU A 100 6.71 -4.37 -20.86
C LEU A 100 5.82 -5.25 -21.73
N ASP A 101 4.56 -5.41 -21.34
CA ASP A 101 3.58 -6.25 -22.00
C ASP A 101 2.18 -5.67 -21.85
N ARG A 102 1.22 -6.19 -22.62
CA ARG A 102 -0.18 -5.77 -22.55
C ARG A 102 -0.68 -5.81 -21.11
N THR A 103 -0.96 -4.65 -20.55
CA THR A 103 -1.24 -4.46 -19.14
C THR A 103 -2.63 -3.87 -18.95
N TYR A 104 -3.36 -4.42 -18.00
CA TYR A 104 -4.66 -3.92 -17.54
C TYR A 104 -4.50 -3.33 -16.15
N LEU A 105 -5.09 -2.17 -15.86
CA LEU A 105 -5.08 -1.61 -14.50
C LEU A 105 -6.25 -0.65 -14.33
N SER A 106 -6.71 -0.43 -13.09
CA SER A 106 -7.67 0.63 -12.77
C SER A 106 -7.16 1.97 -13.27
N GLU A 107 -7.97 2.71 -14.03
CA GLU A 107 -7.63 4.04 -14.53
C GLU A 107 -7.22 4.98 -13.38
N ASN A 108 -7.97 4.94 -12.27
CA ASN A 108 -7.66 5.74 -11.08
C ASN A 108 -6.27 5.40 -10.52
N LEU A 109 -5.95 4.11 -10.40
CA LEU A 109 -4.65 3.68 -9.90
C LEU A 109 -3.50 4.07 -10.83
N VAL A 110 -3.70 4.00 -12.15
CA VAL A 110 -2.70 4.45 -13.12
C VAL A 110 -2.39 5.93 -12.90
N ARG A 111 -3.40 6.78 -12.74
CA ARG A 111 -3.20 8.22 -12.49
C ARG A 111 -2.40 8.48 -11.21
N LYS A 112 -2.67 7.71 -10.14
CA LYS A 112 -1.92 7.80 -8.88
C LYS A 112 -0.49 7.29 -9.04
N PHE A 113 -0.30 6.22 -9.81
CA PHE A 113 1.03 5.70 -10.15
C PHE A 113 1.83 6.71 -10.98
N SER A 114 1.25 7.34 -12.01
CA SER A 114 1.90 8.40 -12.80
C SER A 114 2.34 9.57 -11.92
N ALA A 115 1.51 9.98 -10.95
CA ALA A 115 1.89 11.02 -9.98
C ALA A 115 3.07 10.61 -9.09
N MET A 116 3.14 9.33 -8.71
CA MET A 116 4.26 8.76 -7.97
C MET A 116 5.55 8.75 -8.81
N MET A 117 5.47 8.33 -10.06
CA MET A 117 6.62 8.32 -10.99
C MET A 117 7.14 9.73 -11.26
N ALA A 118 6.25 10.71 -11.46
CA ALA A 118 6.63 12.11 -11.63
C ALA A 118 7.32 12.70 -10.38
N ALA A 119 7.08 12.15 -9.19
CA ALA A 119 7.80 12.55 -7.98
C ALA A 119 9.19 11.90 -7.91
N ALA A 120 9.30 10.62 -8.28
CA ALA A 120 10.58 9.92 -8.38
C ALA A 120 11.52 10.62 -9.37
N GLU A 121 10.99 11.03 -10.53
CA GLU A 121 11.75 11.72 -11.57
C GLU A 121 12.36 13.05 -11.08
N LYS A 122 11.63 13.80 -10.24
CA LYS A 122 12.14 15.03 -9.62
C LYS A 122 13.29 14.78 -8.64
N GLU A 123 13.41 13.57 -8.13
CA GLU A 123 14.49 13.11 -7.27
C GLU A 123 15.59 12.38 -8.07
N GLY A 124 15.50 12.38 -9.41
CA GLY A 124 16.48 11.75 -10.30
C GLY A 124 16.36 10.23 -10.42
N VAL A 125 15.25 9.64 -9.96
CA VAL A 125 14.95 8.21 -10.11
C VAL A 125 13.92 8.02 -11.22
N SER A 126 14.26 7.24 -12.24
CA SER A 126 13.45 7.05 -13.45
C SER A 126 13.53 5.59 -13.92
N ASP A 127 13.14 5.25 -15.13
CA ASP A 127 13.22 3.86 -15.67
C ASP A 127 12.30 2.83 -14.99
N PHE A 128 11.09 3.26 -14.63
CA PHE A 128 10.05 2.38 -14.12
C PHE A 128 9.24 1.74 -15.25
N PHE A 129 8.88 0.48 -15.07
CA PHE A 129 7.96 -0.25 -15.96
C PHE A 129 6.89 -0.97 -15.15
N ILE A 130 5.64 -0.92 -15.62
CA ILE A 130 4.65 -1.89 -15.16
C ILE A 130 4.91 -3.20 -15.88
N THR A 131 5.13 -4.25 -15.10
CA THR A 131 5.41 -5.61 -15.57
C THR A 131 4.19 -6.52 -15.41
N SER A 132 3.32 -6.22 -14.44
CA SER A 132 2.01 -6.86 -14.31
C SER A 132 1.02 -5.94 -13.62
N GLY A 133 -0.23 -5.93 -14.08
CA GLY A 133 -1.34 -5.20 -13.46
C GLY A 133 -2.46 -6.15 -13.07
N PHE A 134 -3.71 -5.80 -13.37
CA PHE A 134 -4.85 -6.68 -13.24
C PHE A 134 -4.66 -7.99 -14.04
N ARG A 135 -4.94 -9.12 -13.38
CA ARG A 135 -5.04 -10.44 -14.00
C ARG A 135 -6.42 -10.98 -13.67
N ASP A 136 -7.20 -11.38 -14.67
CA ASP A 136 -8.44 -12.11 -14.41
C ASP A 136 -8.17 -13.53 -13.89
N PHE A 137 -9.23 -14.26 -13.53
CA PHE A 137 -9.08 -15.61 -12.98
C PHE A 137 -8.50 -16.62 -13.99
N ASP A 138 -8.77 -16.46 -15.29
CA ASP A 138 -8.23 -17.32 -16.33
C ASP A 138 -6.73 -17.11 -16.52
N ALA A 139 -6.30 -15.85 -16.62
CA ALA A 139 -4.90 -15.47 -16.69
C ALA A 139 -4.13 -15.95 -15.45
N GLN A 140 -4.70 -15.79 -14.24
CA GLN A 140 -4.08 -16.26 -13.01
C GLN A 140 -4.01 -17.79 -12.94
N ARG A 141 -5.04 -18.52 -13.40
CA ARG A 141 -4.99 -19.99 -13.52
C ARG A 141 -3.89 -20.45 -14.44
N LYS A 142 -3.77 -19.83 -15.62
CA LYS A 142 -2.73 -20.16 -16.61
C LYS A 142 -1.34 -19.92 -16.03
N LEU A 143 -1.11 -18.77 -15.40
CA LEU A 143 0.15 -18.46 -14.74
C LEU A 143 0.52 -19.49 -13.66
N TYR A 144 -0.46 -19.88 -12.82
CA TYR A 144 -0.27 -20.91 -11.79
C TYR A 144 0.10 -22.27 -12.39
N GLN A 145 -0.56 -22.68 -13.47
CA GLN A 145 -0.27 -23.94 -14.17
C GLN A 145 1.13 -23.95 -14.80
N GLU A 146 1.57 -22.81 -15.34
CA GLU A 146 2.86 -22.69 -16.03
C GLU A 146 4.04 -22.53 -15.07
N LYS A 147 3.87 -21.79 -13.96
CA LYS A 147 4.96 -21.43 -13.05
C LYS A 147 4.96 -22.21 -11.73
N GLY A 148 3.83 -22.84 -11.38
CA GLY A 148 3.66 -23.59 -10.15
C GLY A 148 3.48 -22.72 -8.90
N SER A 149 3.19 -23.38 -7.78
CA SER A 149 2.88 -22.75 -6.49
C SER A 149 4.07 -22.06 -5.82
N ALA A 150 5.29 -22.32 -6.28
CA ALA A 150 6.49 -21.62 -5.81
C ALA A 150 6.57 -20.17 -6.31
N TYR A 151 5.82 -19.84 -7.37
CA TYR A 151 5.88 -18.53 -8.03
C TYR A 151 4.53 -17.82 -8.07
N ALA A 152 3.44 -18.57 -8.27
CA ALA A 152 2.11 -17.98 -8.44
C ALA A 152 1.13 -18.51 -7.40
N LEU A 153 0.21 -17.64 -7.00
CA LEU A 153 -0.94 -18.00 -6.18
C LEU A 153 -2.09 -18.56 -7.05
N PRO A 154 -2.92 -19.48 -6.52
CA PRO A 154 -4.09 -19.95 -7.25
C PRO A 154 -5.05 -18.79 -7.55
N ALA A 155 -5.82 -18.92 -8.64
CA ALA A 155 -6.81 -17.91 -9.01
C ALA A 155 -7.81 -17.67 -7.87
N GLY A 156 -8.12 -16.40 -7.62
CA GLY A 156 -8.92 -15.97 -6.48
C GLY A 156 -8.12 -15.69 -5.21
N TYR A 157 -6.83 -15.99 -5.17
CA TYR A 157 -5.98 -15.73 -3.99
C TYR A 157 -4.84 -14.74 -4.28
N SER A 158 -4.80 -14.17 -5.48
CA SER A 158 -3.82 -13.18 -5.93
C SER A 158 -4.42 -11.78 -5.86
N GLU A 159 -3.72 -10.80 -5.28
CA GLU A 159 -4.20 -9.42 -5.23
C GLU A 159 -4.31 -8.77 -6.63
N HIS A 160 -3.63 -9.31 -7.65
CA HIS A 160 -3.81 -8.87 -9.04
C HIS A 160 -5.21 -9.12 -9.56
N ASN A 161 -5.95 -10.07 -8.96
CA ASN A 161 -7.35 -10.29 -9.30
C ASN A 161 -8.27 -9.14 -8.83
N LEU A 162 -7.81 -8.26 -7.93
CA LEU A 162 -8.59 -7.10 -7.48
C LEU A 162 -8.51 -5.92 -8.45
N GLY A 163 -7.42 -5.81 -9.22
CA GLY A 163 -7.07 -4.59 -9.95
C GLY A 163 -6.46 -3.49 -9.07
N LEU A 164 -6.15 -3.81 -7.80
CA LEU A 164 -5.57 -2.89 -6.82
C LEU A 164 -4.05 -3.01 -6.63
N SER A 165 -3.41 -3.96 -7.32
CA SER A 165 -1.97 -4.22 -7.21
C SER A 165 -1.30 -4.22 -8.57
N LEU A 166 0.00 -3.93 -8.57
CA LEU A 166 0.83 -3.97 -9.75
C LEU A 166 2.27 -4.36 -9.38
N ASP A 167 2.92 -5.03 -10.33
CA ASP A 167 4.33 -5.38 -10.29
C ASP A 167 5.11 -4.34 -11.08
N VAL A 168 6.09 -3.69 -10.44
CA VAL A 168 6.94 -2.66 -11.02
C VAL A 168 8.36 -3.18 -11.20
N GLY A 169 8.98 -2.89 -12.34
CA GLY A 169 10.35 -3.28 -12.66
C GLY A 169 11.17 -2.12 -13.23
N THR A 170 12.45 -2.40 -13.45
CA THR A 170 13.41 -1.55 -14.19
C THR A 170 14.18 -2.44 -15.19
N THR A 171 14.80 -1.83 -16.20
CA THR A 171 15.60 -2.55 -17.19
C THR A 171 17.04 -2.82 -16.72
N GLN A 172 17.47 -2.19 -15.63
CA GLN A 172 18.89 -2.18 -15.24
C GLN A 172 19.29 -3.36 -14.33
N MET A 173 18.46 -3.69 -13.33
CA MET A 173 18.76 -4.71 -12.33
C MET A 173 17.49 -5.18 -11.60
N ALA A 174 17.65 -6.14 -10.68
CA ALA A 174 16.56 -6.59 -9.83
C ALA A 174 16.08 -5.45 -8.90
N MET A 175 14.77 -5.35 -8.68
CA MET A 175 14.18 -4.29 -7.84
C MET A 175 14.74 -4.24 -6.40
N ALA A 176 15.19 -5.37 -5.85
CA ALA A 176 15.84 -5.42 -4.54
C ALA A 176 17.13 -4.57 -4.46
N GLU A 177 17.84 -4.43 -5.58
CA GLU A 177 19.13 -3.75 -5.68
C GLU A 177 18.99 -2.35 -6.28
N ALA A 178 17.99 -2.19 -7.16
CA ALA A 178 17.70 -1.02 -7.95
C ALA A 178 17.40 0.25 -7.11
N PRO A 179 17.88 1.43 -7.53
CA PRO A 179 17.43 2.71 -6.97
C PRO A 179 15.90 2.87 -7.01
N GLU A 180 15.25 2.37 -8.07
CA GLU A 180 13.81 2.40 -8.30
C GLU A 180 13.05 1.65 -7.19
N GLY A 181 13.49 0.44 -6.84
CA GLY A 181 12.87 -0.35 -5.78
C GLY A 181 13.05 0.26 -4.40
N LYS A 182 14.26 0.77 -4.10
CA LYS A 182 14.53 1.51 -2.85
C LYS A 182 13.67 2.76 -2.74
N TRP A 183 13.52 3.49 -3.84
CA TRP A 183 12.69 4.69 -3.87
C TRP A 183 11.22 4.34 -3.61
N ILE A 184 10.68 3.30 -4.25
CA ILE A 184 9.32 2.81 -4.02
C ILE A 184 9.11 2.44 -2.54
N GLU A 185 9.99 1.64 -1.95
CA GLU A 185 9.88 1.22 -0.55
C GLU A 185 9.85 2.41 0.43
N GLN A 186 10.59 3.48 0.10
CA GLN A 186 10.67 4.69 0.91
C GLN A 186 9.51 5.65 0.69
N ASN A 187 8.94 5.71 -0.52
CA ASN A 187 8.08 6.82 -0.95
C ASN A 187 6.67 6.44 -1.40
N ALA A 188 6.40 5.18 -1.76
CA ALA A 188 5.12 4.77 -2.36
C ALA A 188 3.90 5.13 -1.49
N TRP A 189 4.08 5.08 -0.16
CA TRP A 189 3.05 5.43 0.81
C TRP A 189 2.57 6.88 0.70
N LYS A 190 3.38 7.80 0.17
CA LYS A 190 2.99 9.20 -0.06
C LYS A 190 1.85 9.33 -1.09
N PHE A 191 1.61 8.28 -1.87
CA PHE A 191 0.67 8.23 -3.00
C PHE A 191 -0.45 7.21 -2.79
N GLY A 192 -0.56 6.60 -1.61
CA GLY A 192 -1.59 5.59 -1.33
C GLY A 192 -1.15 4.15 -1.57
N PHE A 193 0.09 3.91 -2.00
CA PHE A 193 0.62 2.57 -2.25
C PHE A 193 1.45 2.05 -1.07
N ILE A 194 1.53 0.74 -0.90
CA ILE A 194 2.43 0.09 0.06
C ILE A 194 3.29 -0.93 -0.69
N LEU A 195 4.50 -1.16 -0.20
CA LEU A 195 5.21 -2.40 -0.51
C LEU A 195 4.48 -3.53 0.22
N ARG A 196 3.85 -4.44 -0.54
CA ARG A 196 2.89 -5.39 0.04
C ARG A 196 3.55 -6.50 0.85
N TYR A 197 4.72 -6.95 0.40
CA TYR A 197 5.46 -8.08 0.96
C TYR A 197 6.90 -7.67 1.29
N PRO A 198 7.12 -6.98 2.42
CA PRO A 198 8.46 -6.62 2.89
C PRO A 198 9.19 -7.83 3.52
N GLU A 199 10.52 -7.80 3.49
CA GLU A 199 11.39 -8.92 3.86
C GLU A 199 11.16 -9.42 5.30
N ASN A 200 10.92 -8.51 6.24
CA ASN A 200 10.77 -8.83 7.65
C ASN A 200 9.34 -9.22 8.08
N LYS A 201 8.43 -9.50 7.13
CA LYS A 201 7.00 -9.78 7.42
C LYS A 201 6.46 -11.05 6.78
N THR A 202 7.33 -11.93 6.24
CA THR A 202 6.91 -13.20 5.61
C THR A 202 6.11 -14.10 6.56
N ASP A 203 6.43 -14.14 7.85
CA ASP A 203 5.67 -14.93 8.84
C ASP A 203 4.22 -14.46 9.02
N ILE A 204 3.92 -13.21 8.62
CA ILE A 204 2.59 -12.60 8.73
C ILE A 204 1.85 -12.67 7.39
N THR A 205 2.50 -12.27 6.30
CA THR A 205 1.88 -12.23 4.96
C THR A 205 1.78 -13.63 4.34
N GLY A 206 2.66 -14.55 4.74
CA GLY A 206 2.83 -15.86 4.11
C GLY A 206 3.52 -15.82 2.75
N ILE A 207 4.02 -14.66 2.32
CA ILE A 207 4.67 -14.44 1.03
C ILE A 207 6.09 -13.91 1.28
N GLN A 208 7.04 -14.38 0.46
CA GLN A 208 8.43 -13.95 0.53
C GLN A 208 8.56 -12.46 0.15
N TYR A 209 9.76 -11.91 0.35
CA TYR A 209 10.05 -10.54 -0.07
C TYR A 209 9.79 -10.34 -1.57
N GLU A 210 8.93 -9.40 -1.93
CA GLU A 210 8.64 -9.03 -3.32
C GLU A 210 8.81 -7.52 -3.51
N PRO A 211 10.04 -7.04 -3.79
CA PRO A 211 10.34 -5.60 -3.95
C PRO A 211 9.61 -4.92 -5.11
N TRP A 212 9.03 -5.70 -6.02
CA TRP A 212 8.29 -5.24 -7.18
C TRP A 212 6.78 -5.08 -6.92
N HIS A 213 6.21 -5.81 -5.95
CA HIS A 213 4.76 -5.88 -5.76
C HIS A 213 4.27 -4.75 -4.85
N ILE A 214 3.58 -3.78 -5.45
CA ILE A 214 2.93 -2.69 -4.72
C ILE A 214 1.42 -2.81 -4.74
N ARG A 215 0.81 -2.46 -3.61
CA ARG A 215 -0.64 -2.53 -3.39
C ARG A 215 -1.19 -1.15 -3.07
N TYR A 216 -2.25 -0.73 -3.74
CA TYR A 216 -2.98 0.48 -3.39
C TYR A 216 -3.92 0.23 -2.21
N VAL A 217 -3.81 1.08 -1.19
CA VAL A 217 -4.68 1.09 0.01
C VAL A 217 -5.24 2.48 0.31
N GLY A 218 -4.80 3.51 -0.43
CA GLY A 218 -5.24 4.89 -0.27
C GLY A 218 -4.55 5.65 0.86
N LEU A 219 -4.76 6.96 0.86
CA LEU A 219 -4.46 7.83 2.01
C LEU A 219 -5.72 7.94 2.88
N PRO A 220 -5.58 8.04 4.20
CA PRO A 220 -4.34 8.13 4.98
C PRO A 220 -3.75 6.75 5.32
N HIS A 221 -4.36 5.66 4.86
CA HIS A 221 -4.07 4.29 5.28
C HIS A 221 -2.60 3.90 5.08
N SER A 222 -2.09 4.07 3.87
CA SER A 222 -0.68 3.82 3.52
C SER A 222 0.31 4.61 4.40
N ALA A 223 0.00 5.87 4.73
CA ALA A 223 0.83 6.70 5.61
C ALA A 223 0.85 6.16 7.04
N ILE A 224 -0.30 5.75 7.58
CA ILE A 224 -0.38 5.11 8.90
C ILE A 224 0.41 3.79 8.91
N MET A 225 0.30 3.01 7.82
CA MET A 225 1.01 1.75 7.68
C MET A 225 2.53 1.96 7.64
N LYS A 226 3.02 2.96 6.89
CA LYS A 226 4.44 3.32 6.88
C LYS A 226 4.93 3.75 8.26
N GLU A 227 4.21 4.67 8.91
CA GLU A 227 4.57 5.20 10.24
C GLU A 227 4.65 4.10 11.30
N LYS A 228 3.79 3.07 11.21
CA LYS A 228 3.73 1.97 12.17
C LYS A 228 4.51 0.72 11.76
N GLY A 229 5.08 0.69 10.56
CA GLY A 229 5.73 -0.50 10.01
C GLY A 229 4.76 -1.69 9.88
N PHE A 230 3.52 -1.43 9.46
CA PHE A 230 2.48 -2.45 9.30
C PHE A 230 2.39 -2.98 7.87
N VAL A 231 2.19 -4.29 7.76
CA VAL A 231 1.54 -4.89 6.56
C VAL A 231 0.02 -4.79 6.68
N LEU A 232 -0.70 -5.07 5.59
CA LEU A 232 -2.15 -4.89 5.53
C LEU A 232 -2.88 -5.73 6.60
N GLU A 233 -2.41 -6.94 6.85
CA GLU A 233 -2.92 -7.83 7.91
C GLU A 233 -2.89 -7.16 9.29
N GLU A 234 -1.75 -6.59 9.67
CA GLU A 234 -1.55 -5.92 10.96
C GLU A 234 -2.38 -4.63 11.02
N TYR A 235 -2.45 -3.89 9.92
CA TYR A 235 -3.21 -2.64 9.85
C TYR A 235 -4.70 -2.87 10.08
N LEU A 236 -5.29 -3.88 9.44
CA LEU A 236 -6.70 -4.20 9.63
C LEU A 236 -6.98 -4.72 11.04
N ALA A 237 -6.08 -5.51 11.61
CA ALA A 237 -6.18 -5.93 13.01
C ALA A 237 -6.15 -4.72 13.96
N TYR A 238 -5.25 -3.76 13.71
CA TYR A 238 -5.14 -2.51 14.46
C TYR A 238 -6.42 -1.66 14.36
N LEU A 239 -6.99 -1.47 13.16
CA LEU A 239 -8.25 -0.74 12.99
C LEU A 239 -9.41 -1.42 13.73
N LYS A 240 -9.49 -2.75 13.64
CA LYS A 240 -10.50 -3.55 14.33
C LYS A 240 -10.39 -3.46 15.84
N GLU A 241 -9.18 -3.37 16.39
CA GLU A 241 -8.93 -3.17 17.82
C GLU A 241 -9.30 -1.74 18.26
N LYS A 242 -8.82 -0.72 17.54
CA LYS A 242 -9.01 0.68 17.95
C LYS A 242 -10.41 1.20 17.70
N LYS A 243 -11.16 0.62 16.76
CA LYS A 243 -12.52 1.00 16.32
C LYS A 243 -12.64 2.38 15.70
N LYS A 244 -11.97 3.40 16.23
CA LYS A 244 -11.97 4.76 15.70
C LYS A 244 -10.63 5.43 16.00
N ILE A 245 -10.01 5.98 14.96
CA ILE A 245 -8.76 6.74 15.07
C ILE A 245 -8.86 8.04 14.27
N SER A 246 -7.98 8.99 14.59
CA SER A 246 -7.74 10.15 13.73
C SER A 246 -6.30 10.15 13.26
N ALA A 247 -6.09 10.56 12.01
CA ALA A 247 -4.77 10.80 11.46
C ALA A 247 -4.71 12.20 10.85
N LYS A 248 -3.52 12.81 10.85
CA LYS A 248 -3.23 14.00 10.05
C LYS A 248 -2.14 13.64 9.06
N VAL A 249 -2.34 13.90 7.77
CA VAL A 249 -1.35 13.62 6.72
C VAL A 249 -1.30 14.83 5.80
N LYS A 250 -0.11 15.43 5.64
CA LYS A 250 0.10 16.63 4.81
C LYS A 250 -0.83 17.83 5.13
N GLY A 251 -1.26 17.97 6.38
CA GLY A 251 -2.15 19.05 6.80
C GLY A 251 -3.63 18.66 6.87
N GLU A 252 -4.04 17.68 6.06
CA GLU A 252 -5.40 17.15 5.99
C GLU A 252 -5.68 16.23 7.18
N LYS A 253 -6.89 16.31 7.74
CA LYS A 253 -7.30 15.48 8.86
C LYS A 253 -8.22 14.37 8.37
N TYR A 254 -8.10 13.21 8.98
CA TYR A 254 -8.86 12.03 8.62
C TYR A 254 -9.43 11.38 9.87
N ILE A 255 -10.69 10.98 9.79
CA ILE A 255 -11.34 10.14 10.81
C ILE A 255 -11.59 8.77 10.19
N ILE A 256 -11.06 7.73 10.83
CA ILE A 256 -11.16 6.36 10.33
C ILE A 256 -11.90 5.54 11.37
N SER A 257 -13.02 4.96 10.98
CA SER A 257 -13.89 4.17 11.86
C SER A 257 -14.08 2.76 11.30
N TYR A 258 -13.84 1.74 12.12
CA TYR A 258 -14.08 0.35 11.80
C TYR A 258 -15.42 -0.09 12.38
N TYR A 259 -16.23 -0.74 11.55
CA TYR A 259 -17.49 -1.33 11.95
C TYR A 259 -17.51 -2.81 11.57
N ARG A 260 -17.90 -3.66 12.52
CA ARG A 260 -18.25 -5.05 12.18
C ARG A 260 -19.63 -5.03 11.54
N PHE A 261 -19.77 -5.69 10.40
CA PHE A 261 -21.04 -5.76 9.69
C PHE A 261 -22.10 -6.52 10.51
N SER A 262 -23.35 -6.10 10.37
CA SER A 262 -24.54 -6.81 10.81
C SER A 262 -25.70 -6.53 9.86
N GLU A 263 -26.66 -7.43 9.77
CA GLU A 263 -27.87 -7.19 8.97
C GLU A 263 -28.56 -5.88 9.38
N ASN A 264 -29.07 -5.14 8.40
CA ASN A 264 -29.74 -3.83 8.56
C ASN A 264 -28.85 -2.77 9.23
N MET A 265 -27.53 -2.88 9.08
CA MET A 265 -26.59 -1.91 9.62
C MET A 265 -26.69 -0.58 8.88
N THR A 266 -26.78 0.51 9.64
CA THR A 266 -26.62 1.87 9.16
C THR A 266 -25.44 2.56 9.85
N ILE A 267 -24.71 3.37 9.10
CA ILE A 267 -23.64 4.24 9.62
C ILE A 267 -24.02 5.70 9.46
N ARG A 268 -23.61 6.53 10.42
CA ARG A 268 -23.75 7.98 10.33
C ARG A 268 -22.49 8.56 9.70
N ILE A 269 -22.68 9.31 8.64
CA ILE A 269 -21.60 9.99 7.91
C ILE A 269 -21.84 11.49 8.02
N PRO A 270 -20.83 12.30 8.38
CA PRO A 270 -20.95 13.75 8.39
C PRO A 270 -21.42 14.29 7.03
N GLU A 271 -22.37 15.21 7.02
CA GLU A 271 -22.72 15.96 5.81
C GLU A 271 -21.60 16.97 5.48
N ASN A 272 -21.37 17.18 4.18
CA ASN A 272 -20.36 18.12 3.64
C ASN A 272 -18.88 17.69 3.76
N HIS A 273 -18.61 16.44 4.11
CA HIS A 273 -17.27 15.86 4.04
C HIS A 273 -17.21 14.77 2.98
N GLU A 274 -16.10 14.72 2.25
CA GLU A 274 -15.80 13.56 1.41
C GLU A 274 -15.55 12.34 2.30
N TYR A 275 -15.91 11.16 1.81
CA TYR A 275 -15.69 9.91 2.53
C TYR A 275 -15.48 8.74 1.58
N GLU A 276 -14.78 7.72 2.07
CA GLU A 276 -14.65 6.41 1.44
C GLU A 276 -15.16 5.33 2.39
N ILE A 277 -15.76 4.29 1.81
CA ILE A 277 -16.12 3.05 2.53
C ILE A 277 -15.37 1.93 1.85
N SER A 278 -14.65 1.13 2.63
CA SER A 278 -14.02 -0.09 2.17
C SER A 278 -14.35 -1.22 3.10
N GLY A 279 -14.71 -2.38 2.54
CA GLY A 279 -14.67 -3.63 3.27
C GLY A 279 -13.25 -4.03 3.68
N ASP A 280 -13.17 -4.94 4.64
CA ASP A 280 -11.92 -5.61 5.06
C ASP A 280 -11.73 -6.98 4.40
N ASN A 281 -12.66 -7.42 3.53
CA ASN A 281 -12.75 -8.76 2.94
C ASN A 281 -12.92 -9.90 3.98
N MET A 282 -13.37 -9.58 5.18
CA MET A 282 -13.54 -10.55 6.26
C MET A 282 -14.92 -10.48 6.88
N VAL A 283 -15.23 -9.38 7.58
CA VAL A 283 -16.40 -9.27 8.47
C VAL A 283 -16.86 -7.83 8.71
N GLY A 284 -16.22 -6.84 8.11
CA GLY A 284 -16.44 -5.45 8.47
C GLY A 284 -16.12 -4.46 7.36
N VAL A 285 -16.42 -3.21 7.68
CA VAL A 285 -16.19 -2.05 6.82
C VAL A 285 -15.42 -0.98 7.58
N ILE A 286 -14.58 -0.27 6.86
CA ILE A 286 -13.80 0.88 7.27
C ILE A 286 -14.41 2.10 6.58
N VAL A 287 -14.74 3.11 7.37
CA VAL A 287 -15.21 4.41 6.88
C VAL A 287 -14.12 5.43 7.14
N THR A 288 -13.67 6.09 6.08
CA THR A 288 -12.66 7.14 6.12
C THR A 288 -13.31 8.45 5.72
N VAL A 289 -13.36 9.41 6.65
CA VAL A 289 -13.90 10.76 6.42
C VAL A 289 -12.74 11.74 6.31
N TYR A 290 -12.81 12.61 5.30
CA TYR A 290 -11.83 13.64 4.98
C TYR A 290 -12.29 14.97 5.61
N GLU A 291 -11.49 15.52 6.53
CA GLU A 291 -11.76 16.76 7.29
C GLU A 291 -10.78 17.89 6.98
#